data_AF-A0A383DZ00-F1
#
_entry.id   AF-A0A383DZ00-F1
#
_cell.length_a   1.000
_cell.length_b   1.000
_cell.length_c   1.000
_cell.angle_alpha   90.00
_cell.angle_beta   90.00
_cell.angle_gamma   90.00
#
_symmetry.space_group_name_H-M   'P 1'
#
loop_
_entity.id
_entity.type
_entity.pdbx_description
1 polymer ?
#
loop_
_entity_poly.entity_id
_entity_poly.type
_entity_poly.pdbx_seq_one_letter_code
_entity_poly.pdbx_strand_id
1 'polypeptide(L)'
;LKPLNFDEIKAIIIQALNDQRSRLHDKKIIISDEMIKILITKTSSDVRIILDTIELASQSEDKTVTITEKEIEKILQTNLNASHNDDNYYNLISALIKSIRGSDIDASIYWLARLIDTGINPEIIGRRLVISASEDIGLADPMALTIASSALVSVSKIGWPESRIILSEATIYLARSPKSNSAYQAIQLALKEVNNTRREEVPLHLRNATNSVSRRFNYGKEYENPHDNSSSL
;
A
#
# COMPACT_ATOMS: atom_id res chain seq x y z
N LEU A 1 5.15 7.58 20.85
CA LEU A 1 4.07 8.38 21.47
C LEU A 1 2.90 7.44 21.78
N LYS A 2 2.19 7.63 22.89
CA LYS A 2 0.97 6.85 23.13
C LYS A 2 -0.11 7.28 22.11
N PRO A 3 -0.85 6.34 21.52
CA PRO A 3 -1.97 6.69 20.64
C PRO A 3 -3.01 7.46 21.46
N LEU A 4 -3.49 8.56 20.91
CA LEU A 4 -4.52 9.38 21.55
C LEU A 4 -5.83 8.59 21.60
N ASN A 5 -6.50 8.62 22.74
CA ASN A 5 -7.83 8.05 22.88
C ASN A 5 -8.91 9.01 22.33
N PHE A 6 -10.14 8.53 22.21
CA PHE A 6 -11.26 9.30 21.67
C PHE A 6 -11.46 10.64 22.38
N ASP A 7 -11.41 10.65 23.72
CA ASP A 7 -11.65 11.83 24.53
C ASP A 7 -10.53 12.86 24.37
N GLU A 8 -9.28 12.41 24.22
CA GLU A 8 -8.12 13.26 23.94
C GLU A 8 -8.22 13.92 22.56
N ILE A 9 -8.57 13.15 21.52
CA ILE A 9 -8.75 13.71 20.16
C ILE A 9 -9.92 14.69 20.14
N LYS A 10 -11.05 14.34 20.77
CA LYS A 10 -12.21 15.21 20.90
C LYS A 10 -11.86 16.51 21.61
N ALA A 11 -11.09 16.46 22.70
CA ALA A 11 -10.65 17.64 23.42
C ALA A 11 -9.79 18.56 22.52
N ILE A 12 -8.86 17.99 21.73
CA ILE A 12 -8.03 18.76 20.80
C ILE A 12 -8.90 19.44 19.72
N ILE A 13 -9.87 18.73 19.14
CA ILE A 13 -10.78 19.29 18.14
C ILE A 13 -11.56 20.46 18.72
N ILE A 14 -12.17 20.27 19.90
CA ILE A 14 -12.95 21.33 20.56
C ILE A 14 -12.06 22.52 20.91
N GLN A 15 -10.83 22.28 21.35
CA GLN A 15 -9.87 23.33 21.64
C GLN A 15 -9.51 24.11 20.37
N ALA A 16 -9.21 23.43 19.26
CA ALA A 16 -8.86 24.06 17.99
C ALA A 16 -10.02 24.89 17.40
N LEU A 17 -11.26 24.43 17.57
CA LEU A 17 -12.45 25.16 17.13
C LEU A 17 -12.73 26.42 17.95
N ASN A 18 -12.26 26.48 19.20
CA ASN A 18 -12.46 27.63 20.09
C ASN A 18 -11.22 28.55 20.18
N ASP A 19 -10.09 28.21 19.53
CA ASP A 19 -8.89 29.03 19.53
C ASP A 19 -9.11 30.30 18.68
N GLN A 20 -8.85 31.47 19.24
CA GLN A 20 -8.98 32.76 18.54
C GLN A 20 -8.01 32.88 17.34
N ARG A 21 -6.95 32.09 17.30
CA ARG A 21 -5.99 32.01 16.18
C ARG A 21 -6.47 31.09 15.06
N SER A 22 -7.57 30.36 15.28
CA SER A 22 -8.16 29.49 14.27
C SER A 22 -8.67 30.31 13.09
N ARG A 23 -8.51 29.76 11.88
CA ARG A 23 -9.13 30.31 10.67
C ARG A 23 -10.66 30.26 10.71
N LEU A 24 -11.23 29.53 11.67
CA LEU A 24 -12.66 29.35 11.87
C LEU A 24 -13.21 30.14 13.07
N HIS A 25 -12.41 31.02 13.70
CA HIS A 25 -12.79 31.71 14.93
C HIS A 25 -14.06 32.58 14.81
N ASP A 26 -14.42 33.01 13.61
CA ASP A 26 -15.60 33.80 13.28
C ASP A 26 -16.83 32.95 12.97
N LYS A 27 -16.69 31.62 12.94
CA LYS A 27 -17.76 30.66 12.65
C LYS A 27 -18.12 29.82 13.86
N LYS A 28 -19.42 29.54 13.97
CA LYS A 28 -19.95 28.56 14.92
C LYS A 28 -20.03 27.19 14.25
N ILE A 29 -19.05 26.34 14.53
CA ILE A 29 -19.00 24.97 13.99
C ILE A 29 -19.75 24.02 14.92
N ILE A 30 -20.72 23.28 14.37
CA ILE A 30 -21.49 22.26 15.09
C ILE A 30 -21.07 20.90 14.54
N ILE A 31 -20.47 20.08 15.40
CA ILE A 31 -20.04 18.72 15.08
C ILE A 31 -20.50 17.76 16.17
N SER A 32 -21.14 16.65 15.79
CA SER A 32 -21.60 15.64 16.74
C SER A 32 -20.48 14.66 17.09
N ASP A 33 -20.59 14.00 18.24
CA ASP A 33 -19.66 12.94 18.66
C ASP A 33 -19.58 11.80 17.65
N GLU A 34 -20.68 11.51 16.97
CA GLU A 34 -20.73 10.50 15.90
C GLU A 34 -19.86 10.91 14.71
N MET A 35 -19.93 12.17 14.27
CA MET A 35 -19.08 12.68 13.19
C MET A 35 -17.60 12.66 13.59
N ILE A 36 -17.29 12.97 14.85
CA ILE A 36 -15.92 12.87 15.37
C ILE A 36 -15.42 11.41 15.31
N LYS A 37 -16.25 10.43 15.67
CA LYS A 37 -15.90 9.00 15.55
C LYS A 37 -15.66 8.59 14.09
N ILE A 38 -16.49 9.07 13.17
CA ILE A 38 -16.32 8.83 11.73
C ILE A 38 -14.98 9.40 11.26
N LEU A 39 -14.67 10.65 11.60
CA LEU A 39 -13.41 11.30 11.24
C LEU A 39 -12.21 10.53 11.79
N ILE A 40 -12.21 10.17 13.08
CA ILE A 40 -11.13 9.39 13.70
C ILE A 40 -10.93 8.05 12.97
N THR A 41 -12.02 7.35 12.68
CA THR A 41 -11.97 6.05 12.00
C THR A 41 -11.42 6.19 10.58
N LYS A 42 -11.93 7.15 9.81
CA LYS A 42 -11.53 7.34 8.40
C LYS A 42 -10.14 7.95 8.22
N THR A 43 -9.60 8.63 9.22
CA THR A 43 -8.27 9.29 9.18
C THR A 43 -7.20 8.54 9.98
N SER A 44 -7.51 7.34 10.50
CA SER A 44 -6.62 6.57 11.36
C SER A 44 -6.09 7.38 12.56
N SER A 45 -6.94 8.23 13.13
CA SER A 45 -6.64 9.11 14.27
C SER A 45 -5.59 10.21 14.01
N ASP A 46 -5.26 10.55 12.75
CA ASP A 46 -4.40 11.71 12.46
C ASP A 46 -5.19 13.02 12.65
N VAL A 47 -4.93 13.69 13.78
CA VAL A 47 -5.58 14.95 14.18
C VAL A 47 -5.42 16.05 13.11
N ARG A 48 -4.33 16.08 12.34
CA ARG A 48 -4.14 17.10 11.30
C ARG A 48 -5.17 16.92 10.18
N ILE A 49 -5.31 15.69 9.67
CA ILE A 49 -6.28 15.37 8.62
C ILE A 49 -7.71 15.65 9.11
N ILE A 50 -8.00 15.36 10.38
CA ILE A 50 -9.29 15.66 10.99
C ILE A 50 -9.56 17.17 10.98
N LEU A 51 -8.62 17.99 11.45
CA LEU A 51 -8.77 19.44 11.49
C LEU A 51 -8.88 20.05 10.09
N ASP A 52 -8.07 19.59 9.13
CA ASP A 52 -8.12 20.02 7.74
C ASP A 52 -9.48 19.70 7.10
N THR A 53 -10.01 18.51 7.39
CA THR A 53 -11.34 18.08 6.91
C THR A 53 -12.44 18.96 7.49
N ILE A 54 -12.35 19.30 8.78
CA ILE A 54 -13.31 20.21 9.42
C ILE A 54 -13.20 21.62 8.83
N GLU A 55 -11.98 22.13 8.59
CA GLU A 55 -11.76 23.44 7.98
C GLU A 55 -12.38 23.53 6.58
N LEU A 56 -12.18 22.51 5.75
CA LEU A 56 -12.76 22.43 4.41
C LEU A 56 -14.28 22.29 4.44
N ALA A 57 -14.81 21.49 5.37
CA ALA A 57 -16.26 21.34 5.56
C ALA A 57 -16.90 22.64 6.06
N SER A 58 -16.10 23.54 6.63
CA SER A 58 -16.54 24.82 7.18
C SER A 58 -16.43 25.99 6.19
N GLN A 59 -16.15 25.75 4.90
CA GLN A 59 -15.97 26.80 3.88
C GLN A 59 -17.28 27.47 3.39
N SER A 60 -18.42 27.24 4.03
CA SER A 60 -19.68 27.95 3.70
C SER A 60 -19.60 29.46 4.06
N GLU A 61 -20.35 30.30 3.35
CA GLU A 61 -20.54 31.72 3.71
C GLU A 61 -21.34 31.90 5.02
N ASP A 62 -22.01 30.84 5.48
CA ASP A 62 -22.79 30.87 6.71
C ASP A 62 -21.92 30.98 7.97
N LYS A 63 -22.36 31.82 8.91
CA LYS A 63 -21.73 31.97 10.23
C LYS A 63 -21.90 30.75 11.13
N THR A 64 -22.87 29.88 10.84
CA THR A 64 -23.09 28.63 11.58
C THR A 64 -23.05 27.49 10.58
N VAL A 65 -22.13 26.55 10.78
CA VAL A 65 -21.94 25.41 9.90
C VAL A 65 -22.10 24.13 10.69
N THR A 66 -22.97 23.23 10.22
CA THR A 66 -23.15 21.90 10.80
C THR A 66 -22.43 20.89 9.93
N ILE A 67 -21.45 20.20 10.50
CA ILE A 67 -20.69 19.19 9.77
C ILE A 67 -21.53 17.93 9.61
N THR A 68 -21.81 17.54 8.37
CA THR A 68 -22.56 16.33 8.05
C THR A 68 -21.67 15.20 7.57
N GLU A 69 -22.13 13.96 7.70
CA GLU A 69 -21.42 12.78 7.19
C GLU A 69 -21.17 12.91 5.68
N LYS A 70 -22.15 13.38 4.92
CA LYS A 70 -22.03 13.56 3.47
C LYS A 70 -20.91 14.53 3.09
N GLU A 71 -20.72 15.60 3.85
CA GLU A 71 -19.63 16.56 3.64
C GLU A 71 -18.28 15.96 4.02
N ILE A 72 -18.21 15.25 5.16
CA ILE A 72 -17.02 14.50 5.56
C ILE A 72 -16.63 13.49 4.48
N GLU A 73 -17.58 12.72 3.96
CA GLU A 73 -17.31 11.75 2.90
C GLU A 73 -16.88 12.41 1.61
N LYS A 74 -17.57 13.46 1.18
CA LYS A 74 -17.19 14.22 -0.01
C LYS A 74 -15.79 14.79 0.12
N ILE A 75 -15.45 15.38 1.27
CA ILE A 75 -14.16 16.02 1.50
C ILE A 75 -13.08 15.00 1.71
N LEU A 76 -13.32 13.89 2.41
CA LEU A 76 -12.31 12.83 2.53
C LEU A 76 -12.09 12.14 1.20
N GLN A 77 -13.12 11.89 0.39
CA GLN A 77 -12.93 11.43 -0.99
C GLN A 77 -12.15 12.47 -1.81
N THR A 78 -12.49 13.75 -1.66
CA THR A 78 -11.80 14.83 -2.37
C THR A 78 -10.39 15.06 -1.85
N ASN A 79 -10.08 14.93 -0.55
CA ASN A 79 -8.77 15.09 0.07
C ASN A 79 -7.89 13.86 -0.12
N LEU A 80 -8.47 12.65 -0.21
CA LEU A 80 -7.76 11.50 -0.76
C LEU A 80 -7.35 11.77 -2.22
N ASN A 81 -8.11 12.57 -2.95
CA ASN A 81 -7.83 12.98 -4.34
C ASN A 81 -7.11 14.35 -4.49
N ALA A 82 -7.04 15.18 -3.44
CA ALA A 82 -6.62 16.59 -3.48
C ALA A 82 -5.61 16.96 -2.40
N SER A 83 -5.29 16.04 -1.48
CA SER A 83 -4.06 16.10 -0.67
C SER A 83 -2.89 15.81 -1.61
N HIS A 84 -2.56 16.86 -2.36
CA HIS A 84 -1.36 17.09 -3.13
C HIS A 84 -0.92 15.97 -4.09
N ASN A 85 -1.15 16.25 -5.38
CA ASN A 85 -0.22 15.90 -6.47
C ASN A 85 -0.26 14.43 -6.95
N ASP A 86 -1.44 13.90 -7.30
CA ASP A 86 -1.64 12.54 -7.81
C ASP A 86 -0.64 12.20 -8.94
N ASP A 87 -0.57 13.00 -10.01
CA ASP A 87 0.41 12.77 -11.08
C ASP A 87 1.87 12.85 -10.61
N ASN A 88 2.17 13.67 -9.60
CA ASN A 88 3.55 13.87 -9.17
C ASN A 88 4.06 12.69 -8.34
N TYR A 89 3.33 12.19 -7.34
CA TYR A 89 3.84 11.07 -6.55
C TYR A 89 3.85 9.75 -7.34
N TYR A 90 2.90 9.52 -8.26
CA TYR A 90 3.00 8.37 -9.18
C TYR A 90 4.26 8.46 -10.04
N ASN A 91 4.59 9.65 -10.54
CA ASN A 91 5.83 9.88 -11.27
C ASN A 91 7.08 9.69 -10.39
N LEU A 92 7.05 10.13 -9.12
CA LEU A 92 8.13 9.91 -8.17
C LEU A 92 8.32 8.42 -7.83
N ILE A 93 7.24 7.66 -7.59
CA ILE A 93 7.28 6.20 -7.39
C ILE A 93 7.82 5.52 -8.65
N SER A 94 7.34 5.92 -9.82
CA SER A 94 7.77 5.41 -11.10
C SER A 94 9.26 5.64 -11.33
N ALA A 95 9.76 6.82 -10.97
CA ALA A 95 11.17 7.17 -11.04
C ALA A 95 12.02 6.38 -10.03
N LEU A 96 11.54 6.21 -8.79
CA LEU A 96 12.17 5.36 -7.78
C LEU A 96 12.36 3.92 -8.30
N ILE A 97 11.28 3.28 -8.77
CA ILE A 97 11.34 1.89 -9.26
C ILE A 97 12.22 1.77 -10.52
N LYS A 98 12.14 2.73 -11.45
CA LYS A 98 13.03 2.73 -12.63
C LYS A 98 14.50 2.88 -12.24
N SER A 99 14.81 3.69 -11.24
CA SER A 99 16.18 3.87 -10.74
C SER A 99 16.70 2.59 -10.08
N ILE A 100 15.85 1.91 -9.28
CA ILE A 100 16.19 0.61 -8.69
C ILE A 100 16.47 -0.42 -9.79
N ARG A 101 15.58 -0.52 -10.79
CA ARG A 101 15.75 -1.40 -11.96
C ARG A 101 17.03 -1.09 -12.73
N GLY A 102 17.35 0.19 -12.89
CA GLY A 102 18.58 0.69 -13.50
C GLY A 102 19.84 0.51 -12.65
N SER A 103 19.71 0.03 -11.41
CA SER A 103 20.78 -0.12 -10.44
C SER A 103 21.48 1.21 -10.07
N ASP A 104 20.76 2.33 -10.16
CA ASP A 104 21.25 3.65 -9.78
C ASP A 104 20.84 3.98 -8.34
N ILE A 105 21.78 3.76 -7.41
CA ILE A 105 21.55 3.90 -5.96
C ILE A 105 21.25 5.37 -5.60
N ASP A 106 22.01 6.30 -6.17
CA ASP A 106 21.92 7.72 -5.83
C ASP A 106 20.58 8.30 -6.31
N ALA A 107 20.17 7.98 -7.54
CA ALA A 107 18.86 8.36 -8.06
C ALA A 107 17.73 7.71 -7.25
N SER A 108 17.85 6.43 -6.90
CA SER A 108 16.86 5.74 -6.06
C SER A 108 16.68 6.43 -4.71
N ILE A 109 17.76 6.78 -4.00
CA ILE A 109 17.68 7.50 -2.73
C ILE A 109 17.12 8.90 -2.90
N TYR A 110 17.48 9.61 -3.98
CA TYR A 110 16.91 10.92 -4.27
C TYR A 110 15.38 10.88 -4.46
N TRP A 111 14.88 9.95 -5.27
CA TRP A 111 13.43 9.81 -5.47
C TRP A 111 12.70 9.33 -4.22
N LEU A 112 13.33 8.47 -3.41
CA LEU A 112 12.80 8.09 -2.10
C LEU A 112 12.69 9.31 -1.17
N ALA A 113 13.71 10.16 -1.11
CA ALA A 113 13.69 11.38 -0.29
C ALA A 113 12.58 12.34 -0.75
N ARG A 114 12.39 12.49 -2.06
CA ARG A 114 11.28 13.28 -2.63
C ARG A 114 9.92 12.72 -2.25
N LEU A 115 9.75 11.38 -2.20
CA LEU A 115 8.52 10.74 -1.72
C LEU A 115 8.29 10.95 -0.23
N ILE A 116 9.35 10.90 0.59
CA ILE A 116 9.24 11.17 2.03
C ILE A 116 8.75 12.61 2.28
N ASP A 117 9.27 13.57 1.51
CA ASP A 117 8.90 14.99 1.61
C ASP A 117 7.41 15.23 1.27
N THR A 118 6.80 14.39 0.43
CA THR A 118 5.35 14.50 0.17
C THR A 118 4.49 14.04 1.34
N GLY A 119 5.07 13.41 2.37
CA GLY A 119 4.33 12.84 3.50
C GLY A 119 3.48 11.61 3.14
N ILE A 120 3.71 10.98 1.97
CA ILE A 120 2.98 9.78 1.56
C ILE A 120 3.12 8.68 2.62
N ASN A 121 2.06 7.87 2.81
CA ASN A 121 2.11 6.75 3.74
C ASN A 121 3.29 5.81 3.38
N PRO A 122 4.20 5.47 4.32
CA PRO A 122 5.37 4.67 4.03
C PRO A 122 5.04 3.25 3.54
N GLU A 123 3.86 2.70 3.88
CA GLU A 123 3.40 1.42 3.34
C GLU A 123 3.23 1.45 1.82
N ILE A 124 2.86 2.60 1.24
CA ILE A 124 2.71 2.74 -0.21
C ILE A 124 4.07 2.52 -0.88
N ILE A 125 5.14 3.12 -0.32
CA ILE A 125 6.51 2.92 -0.79
C ILE A 125 6.92 1.46 -0.57
N GLY A 126 6.70 0.91 0.63
CA GLY A 126 7.05 -0.48 0.96
C GLY A 126 6.42 -1.51 0.02
N ARG A 127 5.14 -1.34 -0.34
CA ARG A 127 4.45 -2.22 -1.31
C ARG A 127 5.10 -2.18 -2.68
N ARG A 128 5.57 -1.01 -3.12
CA ARG A 128 6.27 -0.85 -4.41
C ARG A 128 7.66 -1.49 -4.39
N LEU A 129 8.37 -1.43 -3.26
CA LEU A 129 9.64 -2.14 -3.07
C LEU A 129 9.45 -3.66 -3.11
N VAL A 130 8.38 -4.20 -2.49
CA VAL A 130 8.06 -5.64 -2.56
C VAL A 130 7.79 -6.10 -3.99
N ILE A 131 7.06 -5.30 -4.79
CA ILE A 131 6.84 -5.60 -6.21
C ILE A 131 8.16 -5.56 -6.98
N SER A 132 8.99 -4.53 -6.78
CA SER A 132 10.29 -4.44 -7.47
C SER A 132 11.22 -5.59 -7.09
N ALA A 133 11.19 -6.05 -5.82
CA ALA A 133 11.96 -7.21 -5.39
C ALA A 133 11.60 -8.50 -6.15
N SER A 134 10.33 -8.72 -6.49
CA SER A 134 9.89 -9.90 -7.25
C SER A 134 9.94 -9.73 -8.77
N GLU A 135 9.73 -8.50 -9.27
CA GLU A 135 9.71 -8.17 -10.70
C GLU A 135 11.10 -7.91 -11.28
N ASP A 136 11.92 -7.12 -10.59
CA ASP A 136 13.17 -6.57 -11.13
C ASP A 136 14.40 -7.33 -10.63
N ILE A 137 14.36 -7.87 -9.40
CA ILE A 137 15.45 -8.66 -8.80
C ILE A 137 15.18 -10.16 -8.98
N GLY A 138 14.02 -10.62 -8.53
CA GLY A 138 13.50 -11.96 -8.76
C GLY A 138 14.46 -13.07 -8.32
N LEU A 139 14.65 -14.08 -9.18
CA LEU A 139 15.48 -15.25 -8.88
C LEU A 139 16.99 -14.97 -8.92
N ALA A 140 17.42 -13.78 -9.34
CA ALA A 140 18.84 -13.43 -9.27
C ALA A 140 19.32 -13.22 -7.83
N ASP A 141 18.42 -12.77 -6.94
CA ASP A 141 18.66 -12.67 -5.51
C ASP A 141 17.33 -12.82 -4.73
N PRO A 142 16.94 -14.06 -4.37
CA PRO A 142 15.68 -14.32 -3.68
C PRO A 142 15.55 -13.64 -2.31
N MET A 143 16.65 -13.22 -1.68
CA MET A 143 16.63 -12.55 -0.38
C MET A 143 16.00 -11.15 -0.47
N ALA A 144 16.01 -10.53 -1.66
CA ALA A 144 15.39 -9.24 -1.92
C ALA A 144 13.91 -9.20 -1.50
N LEU A 145 13.14 -10.25 -1.80
CA LEU A 145 11.72 -10.31 -1.44
C LEU A 145 11.54 -10.34 0.08
N THR A 146 12.38 -11.10 0.79
CA THR A 146 12.36 -11.19 2.25
C THR A 146 12.67 -9.84 2.90
N ILE A 147 13.70 -9.15 2.41
CA ILE A 147 14.10 -7.83 2.90
C ILE A 147 13.00 -6.80 2.66
N ALA A 148 12.48 -6.72 1.42
CA ALA A 148 11.41 -5.77 1.10
C ALA A 148 10.11 -6.05 1.88
N SER A 149 9.77 -7.32 2.09
CA SER A 149 8.59 -7.71 2.89
C SER A 149 8.77 -7.35 4.35
N SER A 150 9.97 -7.58 4.90
CA SER A 150 10.31 -7.20 6.28
C SER A 150 10.29 -5.69 6.46
N ALA A 151 10.74 -4.93 5.46
CA ALA A 151 10.64 -3.48 5.44
C ALA A 151 9.19 -3.02 5.45
N LEU A 152 8.32 -3.58 4.59
CA LEU A 152 6.89 -3.25 4.56
C LEU A 152 6.19 -3.49 5.91
N VAL A 153 6.44 -4.65 6.54
CA VAL A 153 5.88 -4.97 7.86
C VAL A 153 6.43 -4.05 8.95
N SER A 154 7.69 -3.64 8.85
CA SER A 154 8.30 -2.74 9.82
C SER A 154 7.72 -1.33 9.73
N VAL A 155 7.59 -0.79 8.51
CA VAL A 155 7.09 0.58 8.34
C VAL A 155 5.62 0.74 8.71
N SER A 156 4.79 -0.29 8.55
CA SER A 156 3.38 -0.26 9.00
C SER A 156 3.25 -0.18 10.52
N LYS A 157 4.28 -0.58 11.27
CA LYS A 157 4.31 -0.53 12.74
C LYS A 157 4.98 0.72 13.29
N ILE A 158 5.85 1.35 12.51
CA ILE A 158 6.74 2.43 12.98
C ILE A 158 6.24 3.81 12.53
N GLY A 159 5.85 3.96 11.27
CA GLY A 159 5.43 5.27 10.73
C GLY A 159 6.59 6.27 10.55
N TRP A 160 6.25 7.53 10.27
CA TRP A 160 7.22 8.60 10.11
C TRP A 160 7.65 9.22 11.46
N PRO A 161 8.90 9.72 11.58
CA PRO A 161 9.93 9.79 10.53
C PRO A 161 10.85 8.57 10.43
N GLU A 162 10.85 7.63 11.38
CA GLU A 162 11.82 6.52 11.46
C GLU A 162 11.75 5.54 10.28
N SER A 163 10.57 5.38 9.65
CA SER A 163 10.40 4.54 8.46
C SER A 163 11.34 4.89 7.31
N ARG A 164 11.87 6.13 7.26
CA ARG A 164 12.81 6.56 6.20
C ARG A 164 14.10 5.74 6.19
N ILE A 165 14.54 5.30 7.37
CA ILE A 165 15.79 4.54 7.53
C ILE A 165 15.60 3.15 6.95
N ILE A 166 14.49 2.50 7.29
CA ILE A 166 14.12 1.16 6.84
C ILE A 166 13.90 1.11 5.33
N LEU A 167 13.18 2.12 4.80
CA LEU A 167 12.95 2.23 3.36
C LEU A 167 14.24 2.51 2.59
N SER A 168 15.16 3.30 3.16
CA SER A 168 16.47 3.57 2.58
C SER A 168 17.31 2.30 2.48
N GLU A 169 17.40 1.53 3.57
CA GLU A 169 18.12 0.26 3.60
C GLU A 169 17.61 -0.71 2.53
N ALA A 170 16.29 -0.94 2.48
CA ALA A 170 15.68 -1.80 1.48
C ALA A 170 15.90 -1.28 0.05
N THR A 171 15.79 0.03 -0.16
CA THR A 171 15.99 0.64 -1.48
C THR A 171 17.42 0.44 -1.99
N ILE A 172 18.43 0.66 -1.13
CA ILE A 172 19.85 0.47 -1.50
C ILE A 172 20.12 -1.00 -1.79
N TYR A 173 19.58 -1.92 -0.98
CA TYR A 173 19.70 -3.35 -1.20
C TYR A 173 19.20 -3.72 -2.60
N LEU A 174 17.95 -3.37 -2.92
CA LEU A 174 17.33 -3.67 -4.22
C LEU A 174 18.07 -3.01 -5.39
N ALA A 175 18.53 -1.77 -5.24
CA ALA A 175 19.31 -1.10 -6.28
C ALA A 175 20.64 -1.83 -6.55
N ARG A 176 21.28 -2.41 -5.52
CA ARG A 176 22.54 -3.15 -5.65
C ARG A 176 22.40 -4.62 -6.05
N SER A 177 21.25 -5.24 -5.83
CA SER A 177 21.04 -6.66 -6.15
C SER A 177 21.16 -6.93 -7.65
N PRO A 178 21.62 -8.13 -8.05
CA PRO A 178 21.56 -8.55 -9.45
C PRO A 178 20.11 -8.56 -9.94
N LYS A 179 19.89 -8.23 -11.21
CA LYS A 179 18.54 -8.05 -11.79
C LYS A 179 18.11 -9.27 -12.60
N SER A 180 16.88 -9.71 -12.39
CA SER A 180 16.23 -10.71 -13.23
C SER A 180 14.72 -10.56 -13.16
N ASN A 181 14.10 -10.42 -14.32
CA ASN A 181 12.65 -10.43 -14.48
C ASN A 181 12.13 -11.77 -15.03
N SER A 182 12.92 -12.85 -14.95
CA SER A 182 12.59 -14.14 -15.58
C SER A 182 11.29 -14.74 -15.05
N ALA A 183 11.07 -14.72 -13.73
CA ALA A 183 9.85 -15.21 -13.11
C ALA A 183 8.63 -14.37 -13.51
N TYR A 184 8.79 -13.04 -13.56
CA TYR A 184 7.75 -12.11 -14.04
C TYR A 184 7.38 -12.35 -15.50
N GLN A 185 8.37 -12.51 -16.38
CA GLN A 185 8.13 -12.83 -17.78
C GLN A 185 7.47 -14.20 -17.96
N ALA A 186 7.91 -15.21 -17.21
CA ALA A 186 7.36 -16.56 -17.28
C ALA A 186 5.85 -16.59 -16.98
N ILE A 187 5.41 -15.95 -15.89
CA ILE A 187 3.98 -15.90 -15.56
C ILE A 187 3.19 -15.07 -16.58
N GLN A 188 3.76 -13.99 -17.12
CA GLN A 188 3.08 -13.21 -18.18
C GLN A 188 2.86 -14.01 -19.46
N LEU A 189 3.88 -14.76 -19.90
CA LEU A 189 3.77 -15.61 -21.09
C LEU A 189 2.74 -16.73 -20.88
N ALA A 190 2.76 -17.37 -19.71
CA ALA A 190 1.77 -18.40 -19.37
C ALA A 190 0.34 -17.83 -19.33
N LEU A 191 0.12 -16.68 -18.67
CA LEU A 191 -1.20 -16.04 -18.61
C LEU A 191 -1.69 -15.59 -19.99
N LYS A 192 -0.78 -15.18 -20.88
CA LYS A 192 -1.12 -14.89 -22.28
C LYS A 192 -1.62 -16.14 -23.00
N GLU A 193 -0.95 -17.27 -22.79
CA GLU A 193 -1.35 -18.54 -23.42
C GLU A 193 -2.67 -19.07 -22.86
N VAL A 194 -2.89 -18.98 -21.55
CA VAL A 194 -4.16 -19.37 -20.91
C VAL A 194 -5.36 -18.64 -21.52
N ASN A 195 -5.21 -17.39 -21.98
CA ASN A 195 -6.28 -16.69 -22.67
C ASN A 195 -6.64 -17.31 -24.03
N ASN A 196 -5.69 -17.97 -24.69
CA ASN A 196 -5.91 -18.70 -25.94
C ASN A 196 -6.43 -20.13 -25.69
N THR A 197 -6.04 -20.76 -24.58
CA THR A 197 -6.28 -22.18 -24.29
C THR A 197 -7.33 -22.44 -23.21
N ARG A 198 -8.17 -21.44 -22.84
CA ARG A 198 -9.18 -21.48 -21.73
C ARG A 198 -10.05 -22.74 -21.61
N ARG A 199 -10.12 -23.61 -22.61
CA ARG A 199 -10.93 -24.84 -22.63
C ARG A 199 -10.13 -26.14 -22.55
N GLU A 200 -8.80 -26.09 -22.45
CA GLU A 200 -8.02 -27.31 -22.26
C GLU A 200 -8.26 -27.88 -20.86
N GLU A 201 -8.61 -29.16 -20.82
CA GLU A 201 -8.79 -29.85 -19.56
C GLU A 201 -7.44 -30.25 -18.96
N VAL A 202 -7.35 -30.29 -17.63
CA VAL A 202 -6.18 -30.83 -16.94
C VAL A 202 -5.96 -32.28 -17.41
N PRO A 203 -4.73 -32.68 -17.81
CA PRO A 203 -4.42 -34.07 -18.18
C PRO A 203 -4.82 -35.06 -17.09
N LEU A 204 -5.34 -36.24 -17.45
CA LEU A 204 -5.87 -37.23 -16.50
C LEU A 204 -4.88 -37.62 -15.40
N HIS A 205 -3.60 -37.81 -15.75
CA HIS A 205 -2.54 -38.16 -14.79
C HIS A 205 -2.21 -37.04 -13.80
N LEU A 206 -2.60 -35.78 -14.07
CA LEU A 206 -2.46 -34.65 -13.15
C LEU A 206 -3.78 -34.33 -12.40
N ARG A 207 -4.90 -35.01 -12.72
CA ARG A 207 -6.17 -34.80 -12.02
C ARG A 207 -6.15 -35.46 -10.65
N ASN A 208 -6.86 -34.84 -9.71
CA ASN A 208 -6.96 -35.35 -8.34
C ASN A 208 -7.90 -36.57 -8.25
N ALA A 209 -7.44 -37.65 -7.60
CA ALA A 209 -8.12 -38.95 -7.55
C ALA A 209 -8.73 -39.27 -6.17
N THR A 210 -9.35 -38.28 -5.51
CA THR A 210 -9.75 -38.37 -4.09
C THR A 210 -10.92 -39.33 -3.83
N ASN A 211 -11.87 -39.48 -4.76
CA ASN A 211 -13.09 -40.27 -4.56
C ASN A 211 -13.22 -41.46 -5.52
N SER A 212 -14.11 -42.41 -5.21
CA SER A 212 -14.29 -43.64 -6.00
C SER A 212 -14.71 -43.37 -7.45
N VAL A 213 -15.45 -42.30 -7.69
CA VAL A 213 -15.88 -41.86 -9.02
C VAL A 213 -14.67 -41.39 -9.84
N SER A 214 -13.84 -40.50 -9.29
CA SER A 214 -12.63 -39.99 -9.95
C SER A 214 -11.62 -41.11 -10.29
N ARG A 215 -11.46 -42.10 -9.41
CA ARG A 215 -10.63 -43.29 -9.68
C ARG A 215 -11.20 -44.17 -10.79
N ARG A 216 -12.52 -44.30 -10.88
CA ARG A 216 -13.18 -45.01 -12.00
C ARG A 216 -12.96 -44.31 -13.34
N PHE A 217 -12.78 -42.99 -13.34
CA PHE A 217 -12.41 -42.21 -14.53
C PHE A 217 -10.90 -42.09 -14.76
N ASN A 218 -10.08 -42.94 -14.12
CA ASN A 218 -8.62 -42.98 -14.26
C ASN A 218 -7.92 -41.65 -13.88
N TYR A 219 -8.50 -40.83 -13.01
CA TYR A 219 -7.82 -39.62 -12.53
C TYR A 219 -6.58 -40.02 -11.71
N GLY A 220 -5.48 -39.31 -11.92
CA GLY A 220 -4.19 -39.57 -11.26
C GLY A 220 -3.54 -40.90 -11.64
N LYS A 221 -4.13 -41.66 -12.58
CA LYS A 221 -3.53 -42.88 -13.10
C LYS A 221 -2.28 -42.49 -13.90
N GLU A 222 -1.20 -43.25 -13.76
CA GLU A 222 0.11 -42.99 -14.40
C GLU A 222 0.81 -41.71 -13.91
N TYR A 223 0.38 -41.13 -12.78
CA TYR A 223 1.16 -40.08 -12.13
C TYR A 223 2.47 -40.66 -11.60
N GLU A 224 3.60 -40.18 -12.12
CA GLU A 224 4.93 -40.49 -11.60
C GLU A 224 5.28 -39.49 -10.50
N ASN A 225 5.38 -39.97 -9.27
CA ASN A 225 5.82 -39.17 -8.14
C ASN A 225 7.34 -38.94 -8.22
N PRO A 226 7.81 -37.69 -8.36
CA PRO A 226 9.24 -37.41 -8.52
C PRO A 226 10.11 -37.88 -7.34
N HIS A 227 9.53 -38.07 -6.14
CA HIS A 227 10.24 -38.54 -4.96
C HIS A 227 10.43 -40.07 -4.91
N ASP A 228 9.67 -40.82 -5.70
CA ASP A 228 9.81 -42.28 -5.78
C ASP A 228 10.91 -42.70 -6.78
N ASN A 229 11.34 -41.75 -7.64
CA ASN A 229 12.46 -41.92 -8.57
C ASN A 229 13.74 -41.31 -7.98
N SER A 230 14.80 -42.11 -7.88
CA SER A 230 16.09 -41.79 -7.24
C SER A 230 16.94 -40.73 -7.97
N SER A 231 16.48 -40.21 -9.10
CA SER A 231 17.14 -39.22 -9.94
C SER A 231 16.64 -37.78 -9.74
N SER A 232 15.87 -37.50 -8.69
CA SER A 232 15.33 -36.17 -8.42
C SER A 232 16.38 -35.22 -7.81
N LEU A 233 17.16 -34.55 -8.68
CA LEU A 233 17.77 -33.22 -8.50
C LEU A 233 17.86 -32.50 -9.85
#